data_AF-A0A1S8SBZ2-F1
#
_entry.id   AF-A0A1S8SBZ2-F1
#
_cell.length_a   1.000
_cell.length_b   1.000
_cell.length_c   1.000
_cell.angle_alpha   90.00
_cell.angle_beta   90.00
_cell.angle_gamma   90.00
#
_symmetry.space_group_name_H-M   'P 1'
#
loop_
_entity.id
_entity.type
_entity.pdbx_description
1 polymer ?
#
loop_
_entity_poly.entity_id
_entity_poly.type
_entity_poly.pdbx_seq_one_letter_code
_entity_poly.pdbx_strand_id
1 'polypeptide(L)'
;MENTEIDSKINMVERKIGRSSNLELLRIFAIVMIIAHHYSVHGGWDIPNELSYNRIIVQLISLGGKLGVNCFILITGYFMINSKFNIKKFSKIIGQVFFYSVAIMLVFKLFGISHIGIRETAKSFFPIIFSKYWFATTYVELYILSPYLNKLINYCTEKEYQRLLIILIIILSVIPTFTNSLPGIDNLPWFVFLYLVASYIRKYQYNFFDRRKLLLLIFIGSYMLIMISVVIIDLFALKIPDFPFDPTFLREMNSLPMFICSISLFLYFKKLDMGSKKIINNISSTTFGIYLIHDNNLVRSYLWEHIAKNNSFYNSRWLSLHAIVTISLVFFICMIIEGVRINFIEKPAMKFWDKEIESKFLNKSRNYIDRAFSQHISN
;
A
#
# COMPACT_ATOMS: atom_id res chain seq x y z
N MET A 1 -46.69 -20.31 -4.88
CA MET A 1 -46.13 -19.43 -5.93
C MET A 1 -45.91 -18.02 -5.36
N GLU A 2 -45.44 -17.92 -4.10
CA GLU A 2 -45.53 -16.68 -3.31
C GLU A 2 -44.26 -16.44 -2.45
N ASN A 3 -43.11 -16.96 -2.89
CA ASN A 3 -41.83 -16.81 -2.18
C ASN A 3 -40.73 -16.17 -3.04
N THR A 4 -41.05 -15.63 -4.21
CA THR A 4 -40.06 -15.03 -5.12
C THR A 4 -40.02 -13.51 -5.08
N GLU A 5 -40.98 -12.83 -4.44
CA GLU A 5 -40.99 -11.35 -4.39
C GLU A 5 -40.27 -10.76 -3.17
N ILE A 6 -40.13 -11.50 -2.05
CA ILE A 6 -39.51 -10.97 -0.83
C ILE A 6 -37.97 -10.93 -0.93
N ASP A 7 -37.36 -11.85 -1.70
CA ASP A 7 -35.90 -11.86 -1.93
C ASP A 7 -35.40 -10.74 -2.87
N SER A 8 -36.33 -10.02 -3.52
CA SER A 8 -35.97 -8.91 -4.43
C SER A 8 -35.71 -7.57 -3.72
N LYS A 9 -36.05 -7.45 -2.43
CA LYS A 9 -36.00 -6.17 -1.69
C LYS A 9 -34.77 -5.98 -0.78
N ILE A 10 -33.83 -6.93 -0.71
CA ILE A 10 -32.68 -6.85 0.22
C ILE A 10 -31.37 -6.33 -0.42
N ASN A 11 -31.25 -6.11 -1.73
CA ASN A 11 -29.97 -5.63 -2.29
C ASN A 11 -30.08 -4.75 -3.56
N MET A 12 -30.96 -3.75 -3.58
CA MET A 12 -30.79 -2.61 -4.49
C MET A 12 -29.88 -1.55 -3.86
N VAL A 13 -28.65 -1.93 -3.56
CA VAL A 13 -27.57 -0.94 -3.43
C VAL A 13 -27.32 -0.45 -4.85
N GLU A 14 -27.73 0.78 -5.14
CA GLU A 14 -27.30 1.49 -6.35
C GLU A 14 -25.79 1.29 -6.50
N ARG A 15 -25.38 0.53 -7.53
CA ARG A 15 -23.98 0.49 -7.94
C ARG A 15 -23.64 1.91 -8.36
N LYS A 16 -23.00 2.70 -7.48
CA LYS A 16 -22.33 3.93 -7.89
C LYS A 16 -21.43 3.59 -9.07
N ILE A 17 -21.80 4.06 -10.25
CA ILE A 17 -21.08 3.80 -11.50
C ILE A 17 -19.78 4.59 -11.43
N GLY A 18 -18.66 3.90 -11.17
CA GLY A 18 -17.32 4.50 -11.12
C GLY A 18 -16.54 4.22 -9.83
N ARG A 19 -15.28 4.69 -9.79
CA ARG A 19 -14.40 4.52 -8.62
C ARG A 19 -14.84 5.46 -7.50
N SER A 20 -14.77 4.98 -6.26
CA SER A 20 -15.10 5.78 -5.07
C SER A 20 -13.96 6.76 -4.77
N SER A 21 -14.08 8.01 -5.22
CA SER A 21 -12.97 8.98 -5.15
C SER A 21 -12.56 9.38 -3.74
N ASN A 22 -13.41 9.16 -2.74
CA ASN A 22 -13.03 9.28 -1.34
C ASN A 22 -11.91 8.31 -0.95
N LEU A 23 -12.00 7.03 -1.35
CA LEU A 23 -10.94 6.06 -1.06
C LEU A 23 -9.74 6.22 -1.99
N GLU A 24 -9.93 6.73 -3.22
CA GLU A 24 -8.80 7.13 -4.08
C GLU A 24 -8.04 8.34 -3.50
N LEU A 25 -8.74 9.30 -2.90
CA LEU A 25 -8.11 10.41 -2.18
C LEU A 25 -7.30 9.90 -0.98
N LEU A 26 -7.80 8.90 -0.25
CA LEU A 26 -7.04 8.27 0.82
C LEU A 26 -5.75 7.60 0.28
N ARG A 27 -5.77 6.99 -0.91
CA ARG A 27 -4.52 6.46 -1.53
C ARG A 27 -3.51 7.55 -1.84
N ILE A 28 -3.97 8.71 -2.30
CA ILE A 28 -3.09 9.87 -2.55
C ILE A 28 -2.49 10.36 -1.22
N PHE A 29 -3.32 10.51 -0.19
CA PHE A 29 -2.85 10.88 1.13
C PHE A 29 -1.85 9.87 1.70
N ALA A 30 -2.13 8.56 1.53
CA ALA A 30 -1.25 7.48 1.95
C ALA A 30 0.12 7.53 1.25
N ILE A 31 0.18 7.74 -0.07
CA ILE A 31 1.48 7.81 -0.76
C ILE A 31 2.29 9.05 -0.35
N VAL A 32 1.64 10.18 -0.09
CA VAL A 32 2.32 11.39 0.42
C VAL A 32 2.92 11.12 1.81
N MET A 33 2.17 10.46 2.70
CA MET A 33 2.70 10.05 4.00
C MET A 33 3.85 9.05 3.90
N ILE A 34 3.85 8.16 2.90
CA ILE A 34 4.96 7.23 2.64
C ILE A 34 6.19 7.98 2.12
N ILE A 35 6.03 8.93 1.19
CA ILE A 35 7.14 9.78 0.73
C ILE A 35 7.73 10.57 1.90
N ALA A 36 6.88 11.14 2.75
CA ALA A 36 7.30 11.84 3.96
C ALA A 36 8.10 10.90 4.88
N HIS A 37 7.63 9.68 5.08
CA HIS A 37 8.37 8.68 5.84
C HIS A 37 9.75 8.40 5.24
N HIS A 38 9.84 8.18 3.93
CA HIS A 38 11.12 7.92 3.25
C HIS A 38 12.07 9.13 3.26
N TYR A 39 11.56 10.36 3.21
CA TYR A 39 12.37 11.56 3.45
C TYR A 39 13.07 11.49 4.83
N SER A 40 12.37 10.99 5.84
CA SER A 40 12.91 10.84 7.19
C SER A 40 13.80 9.60 7.34
N VAL A 41 13.40 8.41 6.90
CA VAL A 41 14.18 7.19 7.15
C VAL A 41 15.36 6.97 6.19
N HIS A 42 15.37 7.66 5.05
CA HIS A 42 16.44 7.59 4.06
C HIS A 42 17.21 8.90 3.90
N GLY A 43 17.00 9.88 4.79
CA GLY A 43 17.63 11.20 4.68
C GLY A 43 19.11 11.28 5.01
N GLY A 44 19.75 10.16 5.39
CA GLY A 44 21.18 10.12 5.73
C GLY A 44 21.54 11.01 6.92
N TRP A 45 20.67 11.10 7.92
CA TRP A 45 20.79 12.05 9.03
C TRP A 45 21.90 11.70 10.01
N ASP A 46 22.74 12.67 10.34
CA ASP A 46 23.65 12.63 11.49
C ASP A 46 22.99 13.30 12.68
N ILE A 47 22.00 12.62 13.28
CA ILE A 47 21.19 13.16 14.38
C ILE A 47 22.03 13.19 15.66
N PRO A 48 22.31 14.37 16.26
CA PRO A 48 23.00 14.45 17.53
C PRO A 48 22.20 13.78 18.65
N ASN A 49 22.90 13.27 19.66
CA ASN A 49 22.29 12.60 20.80
C ASN A 49 21.73 13.60 21.82
N GLU A 50 20.83 14.46 21.37
CA GLU A 50 20.14 15.46 22.17
C GLU A 50 18.71 15.66 21.66
N LEU A 51 17.85 16.24 22.50
CA LEU A 51 16.51 16.62 22.07
C LEU A 51 16.59 17.99 21.37
N SER A 52 16.30 18.01 20.08
CA SER A 52 16.22 19.25 19.29
C SER A 52 14.89 19.33 18.54
N TYR A 53 14.48 20.56 18.20
CA TYR A 53 13.32 20.80 17.35
C TYR A 53 13.39 20.01 16.03
N ASN A 54 14.59 19.92 15.44
CA ASN A 54 14.82 19.25 14.17
C ASN A 54 14.76 17.72 14.30
N ARG A 55 15.27 17.13 15.39
CA ARG A 55 15.09 15.70 15.71
C ARG A 55 13.61 15.35 15.77
N ILE A 56 12.84 16.15 16.52
CA ILE A 56 11.40 15.95 16.66
C ILE A 56 10.75 16.01 15.27
N ILE A 57 10.97 17.07 14.48
CA ILE A 57 10.38 17.19 13.13
C ILE A 57 10.67 15.97 12.25
N VAL A 58 11.94 15.54 12.17
CA VAL A 58 12.33 14.38 11.36
C VAL A 58 11.57 13.13 11.81
N GLN A 59 11.48 12.90 13.12
CA GLN A 59 10.71 11.78 13.66
C GLN A 59 9.21 11.92 13.39
N LEU A 60 8.62 13.11 13.53
CA LEU A 60 7.19 13.34 13.27
C LEU A 60 6.83 13.08 11.81
N ILE A 61 7.67 13.57 10.88
CA ILE A 61 7.56 13.31 9.44
C ILE A 61 7.58 11.80 9.15
N SER A 62 8.32 11.02 9.95
CA SER A 62 8.42 9.57 9.79
C SER A 62 7.14 8.80 10.14
N LEU A 63 6.21 9.38 10.91
CA LEU A 63 5.11 8.60 11.50
C LEU A 63 4.06 8.13 10.50
N GLY A 64 3.87 8.86 9.41
CA GLY A 64 2.80 8.60 8.45
C GLY A 64 3.01 7.37 7.54
N GLY A 65 4.24 6.88 7.39
CA GLY A 65 4.54 5.85 6.37
C GLY A 65 3.82 4.54 6.60
N LYS A 66 3.91 4.00 7.82
CA LYS A 66 3.28 2.74 8.24
C LYS A 66 1.75 2.86 8.24
N LEU A 67 1.21 4.02 8.63
CA LEU A 67 -0.21 4.37 8.48
C LEU A 67 -0.65 4.33 7.00
N GLY A 68 0.16 4.89 6.10
CA GLY A 68 -0.09 4.86 4.66
C GLY A 68 -0.13 3.45 4.09
N VAL A 69 0.83 2.59 4.47
CA VAL A 69 0.87 1.16 4.12
C VAL A 69 -0.41 0.47 4.55
N ASN A 70 -0.81 0.61 5.82
CA ASN A 70 -2.05 0.02 6.33
C ASN A 70 -3.26 0.48 5.53
N CYS A 71 -3.35 1.78 5.22
CA CYS A 71 -4.43 2.34 4.41
C CYS A 71 -4.47 1.74 3.00
N PHE A 72 -3.33 1.51 2.34
CA PHE A 72 -3.28 0.83 1.03
C PHE A 72 -3.88 -0.59 1.09
N ILE A 73 -3.57 -1.35 2.14
CA ILE A 73 -4.06 -2.72 2.29
C ILE A 73 -5.53 -2.75 2.69
N LEU A 74 -5.97 -1.84 3.56
CA LEU A 74 -7.39 -1.69 3.92
C LEU A 74 -8.24 -1.37 2.69
N ILE A 75 -7.82 -0.42 1.86
CA ILE A 75 -8.52 -0.11 0.61
C ILE A 75 -8.52 -1.32 -0.33
N THR A 76 -7.43 -2.08 -0.36
CA THR A 76 -7.32 -3.29 -1.18
C THR A 76 -8.33 -4.36 -0.75
N GLY A 77 -8.35 -4.75 0.53
CA GLY A 77 -9.30 -5.73 1.05
C GLY A 77 -10.76 -5.30 0.89
N TYR A 78 -11.04 -4.01 1.12
CA TYR A 78 -12.39 -3.46 0.99
C TYR A 78 -12.99 -3.65 -0.42
N PHE A 79 -12.18 -3.51 -1.46
CA PHE A 79 -12.65 -3.70 -2.85
C PHE A 79 -12.48 -5.13 -3.36
N MET A 80 -11.49 -5.87 -2.87
CA MET A 80 -11.15 -7.18 -3.41
C MET A 80 -11.96 -8.35 -2.86
N ILE A 81 -12.69 -8.19 -1.75
CA ILE A 81 -13.56 -9.25 -1.20
C ILE A 81 -14.56 -9.81 -2.24
N ASN A 82 -15.09 -8.95 -3.10
CA ASN A 82 -16.06 -9.33 -4.14
C ASN A 82 -15.40 -9.54 -5.51
N SER A 83 -14.07 -9.50 -5.59
CA SER A 83 -13.32 -9.64 -6.83
C SER A 83 -12.86 -11.08 -7.03
N LYS A 84 -12.82 -11.53 -8.29
CA LYS A 84 -12.13 -12.76 -8.69
C LYS A 84 -10.67 -12.47 -9.05
N PHE A 85 -9.83 -13.50 -9.03
CA PHE A 85 -8.47 -13.37 -9.57
C PHE A 85 -8.52 -12.89 -11.02
N ASN A 86 -7.73 -11.88 -11.35
CA ASN A 86 -7.69 -11.31 -12.68
C ASN A 86 -6.25 -11.30 -13.17
N ILE A 87 -5.94 -12.23 -14.08
CA ILE A 87 -4.58 -12.37 -14.64
C ILE A 87 -4.10 -11.10 -15.34
N LYS A 88 -4.99 -10.34 -15.99
CA LYS A 88 -4.64 -9.07 -16.63
C LYS A 88 -4.18 -8.03 -15.61
N LYS A 89 -4.88 -7.94 -14.46
CA LYS A 89 -4.48 -7.05 -13.35
C LYS A 89 -3.16 -7.51 -12.74
N PHE A 90 -3.00 -8.81 -12.54
CA PHE A 90 -1.75 -9.40 -12.05
C PHE A 90 -0.57 -9.07 -12.95
N SER A 91 -0.66 -9.32 -14.26
CA SER A 91 0.39 -9.02 -15.23
C SER A 91 0.74 -7.53 -15.28
N LYS A 92 -0.23 -6.63 -15.11
CA LYS A 92 0.03 -5.18 -15.01
C LYS A 92 0.91 -4.85 -13.79
N ILE A 93 0.59 -5.40 -12.63
CA ILE A 93 1.36 -5.18 -11.39
C ILE A 93 2.78 -5.71 -11.57
N ILE A 94 2.94 -6.96 -12.01
CA ILE A 94 4.25 -7.58 -12.22
C ILE A 94 5.07 -6.81 -13.26
N GLY A 95 4.46 -6.46 -14.40
CA GLY A 95 5.11 -5.70 -15.47
C GLY A 95 5.54 -4.31 -15.02
N GLN A 96 4.76 -3.65 -14.16
CA GLN A 96 5.12 -2.35 -13.60
C GLN A 96 6.31 -2.44 -12.64
N VAL A 97 6.34 -3.42 -11.74
CA VAL A 97 7.47 -3.64 -10.82
C VAL A 97 8.73 -4.02 -11.59
N PHE A 98 8.60 -4.91 -12.58
CA PHE A 98 9.68 -5.30 -13.47
C PHE A 98 10.25 -4.09 -14.23
N PHE A 99 9.37 -3.27 -14.83
CA PHE A 99 9.78 -2.08 -15.57
C PHE A 99 10.66 -1.16 -14.73
N TYR A 100 10.19 -0.75 -13.55
CA TYR A 100 10.97 0.16 -12.71
C TYR A 100 12.25 -0.47 -12.16
N SER A 101 12.20 -1.75 -11.77
CA SER A 101 13.39 -2.47 -11.31
C SER A 101 14.51 -2.47 -12.37
N VAL A 102 14.17 -2.85 -13.60
CA VAL A 102 15.15 -2.95 -14.68
C VAL A 102 15.55 -1.58 -15.23
N ALA A 103 14.59 -0.68 -15.48
CA ALA A 103 14.88 0.63 -16.06
C ALA A 103 15.77 1.47 -15.14
N ILE A 104 15.48 1.51 -13.84
CA ILE A 104 16.31 2.24 -12.86
C ILE A 104 17.71 1.62 -12.79
N MET A 105 17.80 0.28 -12.71
CA MET A 105 19.08 -0.42 -12.71
C MET A 105 19.92 -0.09 -13.95
N LEU A 106 19.33 -0.08 -15.13
CA LEU A 106 20.02 0.27 -16.38
C LEU A 106 20.49 1.73 -16.38
N VAL A 107 19.66 2.68 -15.97
CA VAL A 107 20.05 4.10 -15.87
C VAL A 107 21.24 4.25 -14.93
N PHE A 108 21.17 3.71 -13.72
CA PHE A 108 22.25 3.85 -12.74
C PHE A 108 23.55 3.18 -13.18
N LYS A 109 23.45 2.06 -13.90
CA LYS A 109 24.60 1.33 -14.43
C LYS A 109 25.25 2.04 -15.63
N LEU A 110 24.46 2.44 -16.62
CA LEU A 110 24.96 3.02 -17.87
C LEU A 110 25.54 4.43 -17.68
N PHE A 111 24.99 5.21 -16.75
CA PHE A 111 25.50 6.54 -16.42
C PHE A 111 26.59 6.53 -15.33
N GLY A 112 27.01 5.35 -14.85
CA GLY A 112 28.07 5.22 -13.85
C GLY A 112 27.71 5.81 -12.47
N ILE A 113 26.42 5.99 -12.17
CA ILE A 113 25.94 6.55 -10.90
C ILE A 113 26.20 5.56 -9.75
N SER A 114 26.16 4.25 -10.04
CA SER A 114 26.46 3.21 -9.05
C SER A 114 27.15 2.01 -9.69
N HIS A 115 28.08 1.40 -8.96
CA HIS A 115 28.73 0.16 -9.38
C HIS A 115 27.79 -1.04 -9.18
N ILE A 116 27.09 -1.43 -10.25
CA ILE A 116 26.11 -2.52 -10.22
C ILE A 116 26.73 -3.80 -10.81
N GLY A 117 27.07 -4.73 -9.92
CA GLY A 117 27.60 -6.05 -10.28
C GLY A 117 26.56 -6.98 -10.94
N ILE A 118 27.05 -8.14 -11.40
CA ILE A 118 26.22 -9.16 -12.08
C ILE A 118 25.09 -9.69 -11.18
N ARG A 119 25.36 -9.88 -9.88
CA ARG A 119 24.37 -10.36 -8.91
C ARG A 119 23.19 -9.40 -8.78
N GLU A 120 23.46 -8.11 -8.60
CA GLU A 120 22.41 -7.09 -8.49
C GLU A 120 21.69 -6.86 -9.83
N THR A 121 22.40 -7.02 -10.95
CA THR A 121 21.79 -7.04 -12.29
C THR A 121 20.76 -8.18 -12.37
N ALA A 122 21.16 -9.41 -12.04
CA ALA A 122 20.28 -10.59 -12.09
C ALA A 122 19.06 -10.44 -11.17
N LYS A 123 19.25 -9.97 -9.93
CA LYS A 123 18.14 -9.72 -9.00
C LYS A 123 17.14 -8.69 -9.54
N SER A 124 17.60 -7.71 -10.32
CA SER A 124 16.74 -6.66 -10.86
C SER A 124 15.79 -7.16 -11.96
N PHE A 125 16.10 -8.30 -12.62
CA PHE A 125 15.19 -8.96 -13.56
C PHE A 125 14.11 -9.81 -12.86
N PHE A 126 14.29 -10.14 -11.57
CA PHE A 126 13.31 -10.90 -10.78
C PHE A 126 12.97 -10.16 -9.47
N PRO A 127 12.44 -8.93 -9.54
CA PRO A 127 12.34 -8.05 -8.38
C PRO A 127 11.40 -8.55 -7.28
N ILE A 128 10.36 -9.32 -7.65
CA ILE A 128 9.43 -9.92 -6.70
C ILE A 128 10.06 -11.10 -5.98
N ILE A 129 10.75 -12.00 -6.72
CA ILE A 129 11.39 -13.19 -6.13
C ILE A 129 12.51 -12.80 -5.16
N PHE A 130 13.27 -11.77 -5.50
CA PHE A 130 14.36 -11.28 -4.66
C PHE A 130 13.98 -10.12 -3.73
N SER A 131 12.68 -9.87 -3.54
CA SER A 131 12.14 -8.83 -2.64
C SER A 131 12.83 -7.46 -2.78
N LYS A 132 13.13 -7.03 -4.01
CA LYS A 132 13.70 -5.69 -4.29
C LYS A 132 12.79 -4.57 -3.78
N TYR A 133 11.49 -4.84 -3.74
CA TYR A 133 10.45 -3.99 -3.17
C TYR A 133 9.61 -4.82 -2.22
N TRP A 134 9.83 -4.66 -0.91
CA TRP A 134 9.15 -5.48 0.10
C TRP A 134 7.62 -5.35 -0.01
N PHE A 135 7.10 -4.12 -0.11
CA PHE A 135 5.65 -3.88 -0.18
C PHE A 135 5.04 -4.50 -1.44
N ALA A 136 5.69 -4.34 -2.59
CA ALA A 136 5.19 -4.89 -3.86
C ALA A 136 5.19 -6.43 -3.84
N THR A 137 6.19 -7.04 -3.23
CA THR A 137 6.30 -8.50 -3.08
C THR A 137 5.16 -9.03 -2.22
N THR A 138 4.99 -8.50 -1.02
CA THR A 138 3.89 -8.89 -0.12
C THR A 138 2.51 -8.58 -0.70
N TYR A 139 2.37 -7.49 -1.45
CA TYR A 139 1.13 -7.16 -2.16
C TYR A 139 0.78 -8.20 -3.23
N VAL A 140 1.77 -8.67 -3.99
CA VAL A 140 1.61 -9.71 -5.01
C VAL A 140 1.20 -11.04 -4.35
N GLU A 141 1.85 -11.42 -3.25
CA GLU A 141 1.49 -12.60 -2.45
C GLU A 141 0.04 -12.51 -1.95
N LEU A 142 -0.35 -11.39 -1.35
CA LEU A 142 -1.72 -11.14 -0.91
C LEU A 142 -2.71 -11.23 -2.08
N TYR A 143 -2.36 -10.69 -3.25
CA TYR A 143 -3.22 -10.73 -4.44
C TYR A 143 -3.43 -12.17 -4.94
N ILE A 144 -2.41 -13.02 -4.90
CA ILE A 144 -2.51 -14.45 -5.23
C ILE A 144 -3.38 -15.19 -4.21
N LEU A 145 -3.25 -14.87 -2.93
CA LEU A 145 -4.02 -15.49 -1.84
C LEU A 145 -5.48 -15.00 -1.78
N SER A 146 -5.77 -13.80 -2.28
CA SER A 146 -7.08 -13.15 -2.12
C SER A 146 -8.29 -14.00 -2.52
N PRO A 147 -8.28 -14.81 -3.60
CA PRO A 147 -9.41 -15.66 -3.97
C PRO A 147 -9.73 -16.73 -2.92
N TYR A 148 -8.70 -17.27 -2.25
CA TYR A 148 -8.84 -18.26 -1.20
C TYR A 148 -9.30 -17.61 0.11
N LEU A 149 -8.76 -16.43 0.42
CA LEU A 149 -9.26 -15.61 1.53
C LEU A 149 -10.75 -15.29 1.35
N ASN A 150 -11.18 -14.95 0.13
CA ASN A 150 -12.59 -14.68 -0.15
C ASN A 150 -13.47 -15.93 0.05
N LYS A 151 -12.99 -17.13 -0.30
CA LYS A 151 -13.69 -18.39 -0.01
C LYS A 151 -13.84 -18.60 1.50
N LEU A 152 -12.75 -18.45 2.26
CA LEU A 152 -12.76 -18.56 3.72
C LEU A 152 -13.77 -17.59 4.35
N ILE A 153 -13.71 -16.32 3.96
CA ILE A 153 -14.60 -15.25 4.46
C ILE A 153 -16.07 -15.56 4.16
N ASN A 154 -16.38 -16.14 3.00
CA ASN A 154 -17.74 -16.48 2.63
C ASN A 154 -18.25 -17.75 3.32
N TYR A 155 -17.35 -18.64 3.74
CA TYR A 155 -17.69 -19.84 4.49
C TYR A 155 -17.98 -19.56 5.96
N CYS A 156 -17.22 -18.65 6.59
CA CYS A 156 -17.41 -18.30 7.99
C CYS A 156 -18.77 -17.62 8.23
N THR A 157 -19.45 -18.05 9.29
CA THR A 157 -20.52 -17.25 9.90
C THR A 157 -19.93 -15.95 10.44
N GLU A 158 -20.79 -14.96 10.66
CA GLU A 158 -20.35 -13.67 11.18
C GLU A 158 -19.66 -13.78 12.55
N LYS A 159 -20.21 -14.58 13.46
CA LYS A 159 -19.65 -14.78 14.80
C LYS A 159 -18.28 -15.45 14.75
N GLU A 160 -18.08 -16.44 13.88
CA GLU A 160 -16.77 -17.07 13.67
C GLU A 160 -15.76 -16.06 13.13
N TYR A 161 -16.17 -15.23 12.18
CA TYR A 161 -15.30 -14.21 11.62
C TYR A 161 -14.92 -13.14 12.65
N GLN A 162 -15.86 -12.68 13.48
CA GLN A 162 -15.56 -11.77 14.59
C GLN A 162 -14.55 -12.38 15.57
N ARG A 163 -14.73 -13.65 15.96
CA ARG A 163 -13.79 -14.36 16.83
C ARG A 163 -12.40 -14.46 16.21
N LEU A 164 -12.31 -14.80 14.91
CA LEU A 164 -11.05 -14.82 14.18
C LEU A 164 -10.36 -13.44 14.20
N LEU A 165 -11.09 -12.36 13.94
CA LEU A 165 -10.53 -11.00 13.98
C LEU A 165 -10.03 -10.64 15.38
N ILE A 166 -10.76 -10.97 16.44
CA ILE A 166 -10.34 -10.72 17.82
C ILE A 166 -9.03 -11.45 18.13
N ILE A 167 -8.94 -12.74 17.77
CA ILE A 167 -7.72 -13.55 17.96
C ILE A 167 -6.54 -12.91 17.22
N LEU A 168 -6.74 -12.51 15.95
CA LEU A 168 -5.68 -11.89 15.16
C LEU A 168 -5.28 -10.50 15.67
N ILE A 169 -6.22 -9.69 16.17
CA ILE A 169 -5.91 -8.41 16.83
C ILE A 169 -5.01 -8.65 18.04
N ILE A 170 -5.33 -9.65 18.87
CA ILE A 170 -4.54 -9.97 20.05
C ILE A 170 -3.12 -10.40 19.65
N ILE A 171 -3.01 -11.37 18.73
CA ILE A 171 -1.74 -11.98 18.34
C ILE A 171 -0.85 -11.01 17.56
N LEU A 172 -1.42 -10.31 16.58
CA LEU A 172 -0.65 -9.51 15.63
C LEU A 172 -0.50 -8.05 16.05
N SER A 173 -1.29 -7.55 17.00
CA SER A 173 -1.28 -6.14 17.39
C SER A 173 -1.16 -5.89 18.88
N VAL A 174 -1.99 -6.50 19.72
CA VAL A 174 -1.95 -6.27 21.18
C VAL A 174 -0.64 -6.81 21.77
N ILE A 175 -0.33 -8.10 21.59
CA ILE A 175 0.88 -8.72 22.16
C ILE A 175 2.13 -7.93 21.74
N PRO A 176 2.38 -7.67 20.45
CA PRO A 176 3.58 -6.95 20.03
C PRO A 176 3.73 -5.53 20.59
N THR A 177 2.60 -4.84 20.81
CA THR A 177 2.59 -3.50 21.37
C THR A 177 3.14 -3.47 22.79
N PHE A 178 2.87 -4.51 23.58
CA PHE A 178 3.26 -4.55 24.99
C PHE A 178 4.52 -5.36 25.25
N THR A 179 4.87 -6.31 24.38
CA THR A 179 6.07 -7.14 24.57
C THR A 179 7.29 -6.63 23.83
N ASN A 180 7.14 -5.62 22.96
CA ASN A 180 8.17 -5.13 22.04
C ASN A 180 8.90 -6.27 21.28
N SER A 181 8.21 -7.40 21.12
CA SER A 181 8.75 -8.62 20.53
C SER A 181 7.68 -9.23 19.63
N LEU A 182 7.94 -9.16 18.34
CA LEU A 182 7.36 -10.11 17.39
C LEU A 182 8.45 -11.10 17.03
N PRO A 183 8.38 -12.34 17.50
CA PRO A 183 9.24 -13.39 16.98
C PRO A 183 8.83 -13.66 15.52
N GLY A 184 9.61 -13.17 14.56
CA GLY A 184 9.66 -13.70 13.19
C GLY A 184 8.38 -13.61 12.33
N ILE A 185 7.47 -12.68 12.60
CA ILE A 185 6.29 -12.49 11.74
C ILE A 185 6.66 -11.59 10.55
N ASP A 186 6.64 -12.16 9.34
CA ASP A 186 6.83 -11.42 8.09
C ASP A 186 5.63 -10.47 7.80
N ASN A 187 5.75 -9.61 6.80
CA ASN A 187 4.73 -8.62 6.44
C ASN A 187 3.42 -9.26 5.94
N LEU A 188 3.47 -10.47 5.38
CA LEU A 188 2.31 -11.13 4.77
C LEU A 188 1.18 -11.44 5.76
N PRO A 189 1.41 -12.07 6.93
CA PRO A 189 0.39 -12.23 7.97
C PRO A 189 -0.33 -10.93 8.33
N TRP A 190 0.40 -9.81 8.45
CA TRP A 190 -0.21 -8.51 8.73
C TRP A 190 -1.09 -8.03 7.57
N PHE A 191 -0.64 -8.19 6.33
CA PHE A 191 -1.41 -7.83 5.14
C PHE A 191 -2.69 -8.66 5.01
N VAL A 192 -2.62 -9.97 5.28
CA VAL A 192 -3.78 -10.86 5.32
C VAL A 192 -4.74 -10.40 6.41
N PHE A 193 -4.26 -10.07 7.60
CA PHE A 193 -5.10 -9.55 8.69
C PHE A 193 -5.82 -8.26 8.31
N LEU A 194 -5.12 -7.25 7.77
CA LEU A 194 -5.77 -6.01 7.32
C LEU A 194 -6.77 -6.26 6.19
N TYR A 195 -6.47 -7.18 5.27
CA TYR A 195 -7.40 -7.60 4.24
C TYR A 195 -8.69 -8.17 4.86
N LEU A 196 -8.56 -9.02 5.87
CA LEU A 196 -9.70 -9.58 6.62
C LEU A 196 -10.47 -8.46 7.35
N VAL A 197 -9.82 -7.51 8.00
CA VAL A 197 -10.53 -6.41 8.68
C VAL A 197 -11.33 -5.57 7.67
N ALA A 198 -10.72 -5.17 6.55
CA ALA A 198 -11.40 -4.38 5.53
C ALA A 198 -12.54 -5.14 4.82
N SER A 199 -12.34 -6.44 4.61
CA SER A 199 -13.34 -7.35 4.06
C SER A 199 -14.54 -7.47 5.00
N TYR A 200 -14.32 -7.59 6.31
CA TYR A 200 -15.39 -7.60 7.31
C TYR A 200 -16.21 -6.29 7.27
N ILE A 201 -15.54 -5.14 7.25
CA ILE A 201 -16.17 -3.82 7.11
C ILE A 201 -17.01 -3.73 5.82
N ARG A 202 -16.52 -4.31 4.71
CA ARG A 202 -17.25 -4.33 3.43
C ARG A 202 -18.44 -5.29 3.45
N LYS A 203 -18.30 -6.48 4.02
CA LYS A 203 -19.30 -7.55 3.98
C LYS A 203 -20.54 -7.19 4.79
N TYR A 204 -20.34 -6.71 6.02
CA TYR A 204 -21.45 -6.47 6.94
C TYR A 204 -21.90 -5.01 6.99
N GLN A 205 -21.11 -4.07 6.47
CA GLN A 205 -21.44 -2.63 6.40
C GLN A 205 -21.89 -2.01 7.73
N TYR A 206 -21.53 -2.61 8.86
CA TYR A 206 -21.89 -2.09 10.17
C TYR A 206 -21.48 -0.64 10.34
N ASN A 207 -22.38 0.10 10.96
CA ASN A 207 -22.19 1.47 11.38
C ASN A 207 -21.43 1.54 12.72
N PHE A 208 -20.33 0.79 12.88
CA PHE A 208 -19.57 0.69 14.13
C PHE A 208 -19.18 2.06 14.75
N PHE A 209 -19.17 3.12 13.95
CA PHE A 209 -19.07 4.50 14.41
C PHE A 209 -19.89 5.42 13.50
N ASP A 210 -21.15 5.68 13.85
CA ASP A 210 -22.01 6.47 12.96
C ASP A 210 -21.49 7.89 12.74
N ARG A 211 -20.87 8.46 13.78
CA ARG A 211 -20.42 9.84 13.81
C ARG A 211 -19.01 9.97 13.21
N ARG A 212 -18.93 10.58 12.02
CA ARG A 212 -17.65 10.95 11.38
C ARG A 212 -16.71 11.76 12.30
N LYS A 213 -17.28 12.60 13.17
CA LYS A 213 -16.52 13.36 14.19
C LYS A 213 -15.80 12.45 15.18
N LEU A 214 -16.46 11.37 15.64
CA LEU A 214 -15.86 10.41 16.56
C LEU A 214 -14.69 9.67 15.90
N LEU A 215 -14.84 9.27 14.63
CA LEU A 215 -13.74 8.66 13.87
C LEU A 215 -12.53 9.59 13.76
N LEU A 216 -12.77 10.88 13.50
CA LEU A 216 -11.70 11.87 13.46
C LEU A 216 -11.03 12.06 14.82
N LEU A 217 -11.79 12.07 15.92
CA LEU A 217 -11.24 12.15 17.27
C LEU A 217 -10.42 10.92 17.64
N ILE A 218 -10.87 9.72 17.28
CA ILE A 218 -10.11 8.47 17.49
C ILE A 218 -8.81 8.51 16.68
N PHE A 219 -8.88 8.95 15.42
CA PHE A 219 -7.70 9.11 14.57
C PHE A 219 -6.70 10.10 15.19
N ILE A 220 -7.16 11.31 15.55
CA ILE A 220 -6.29 12.34 16.15
C ILE A 220 -5.73 11.84 17.49
N GLY A 221 -6.56 11.25 18.35
CA GLY A 221 -6.13 10.75 19.66
C GLY A 221 -5.08 9.65 19.55
N SER A 222 -5.28 8.67 18.67
CA SER A 222 -4.31 7.60 18.43
C SER A 222 -3.02 8.11 17.77
N TYR A 223 -3.12 9.05 16.82
CA TYR A 223 -1.96 9.69 16.22
C TYR A 223 -1.16 10.49 17.26
N MET A 224 -1.83 11.31 18.08
CA MET A 224 -1.19 12.08 19.15
C MET A 224 -0.55 11.19 20.22
N LEU A 225 -1.17 10.05 20.55
CA LEU A 225 -0.58 9.07 21.46
C LEU A 225 0.77 8.57 20.94
N ILE A 226 0.85 8.23 19.65
CA ILE A 226 2.11 7.78 19.01
C ILE A 226 3.15 8.92 19.00
N MET A 227 2.72 10.15 18.72
CA MET A 227 3.61 11.32 18.68
C MET A 227 4.21 11.60 20.06
N ILE A 228 3.35 11.64 21.08
CA ILE A 228 3.72 11.92 22.47
C ILE A 228 4.61 10.79 23.00
N SER A 229 4.32 9.53 22.65
CA SER A 229 5.16 8.41 23.08
C SER A 229 6.58 8.55 22.57
N VAL A 230 6.79 8.93 21.30
CA VAL A 230 8.12 9.13 20.74
C VAL A 230 8.91 10.17 21.55
N VAL A 231 8.31 11.32 21.83
CA VAL A 231 8.96 12.40 22.58
C VAL A 231 9.28 11.97 24.02
N ILE A 232 8.33 11.32 24.70
CA ILE A 232 8.53 10.86 26.08
C ILE A 232 9.63 9.80 26.13
N ILE A 233 9.64 8.84 25.21
CA ILE A 233 10.63 7.77 25.20
C ILE A 233 12.01 8.31 24.84
N ASP A 234 12.11 9.25 23.89
CA ASP A 234 13.37 9.95 23.59
C ASP A 234 13.93 10.65 24.85
N LEU A 235 13.07 11.32 25.63
CA LEU A 235 13.49 11.97 26.88
C LEU A 235 14.04 10.98 27.91
N PHE A 236 13.49 9.76 27.97
CA PHE A 236 14.02 8.70 28.83
C PHE A 236 15.32 8.11 28.26
N ALA A 237 15.36 7.82 26.96
CA ALA A 237 16.53 7.26 26.27
C ALA A 237 17.75 8.19 26.32
N LEU A 238 17.54 9.51 26.35
CA LEU A 238 18.62 10.49 26.53
C LEU A 238 19.16 10.58 27.96
N LYS A 239 18.38 10.16 28.97
CA LYS A 239 18.74 10.26 30.39
C LYS A 239 19.22 8.94 30.99
N ILE A 240 18.77 7.82 30.45
CA ILE A 240 19.05 6.48 30.96
C ILE A 240 19.97 5.77 29.96
N PRO A 241 21.25 5.53 30.31
CA PRO A 241 22.13 4.70 29.50
C PRO A 241 21.49 3.33 29.25
N ASP A 242 21.65 2.81 28.04
CA ASP A 242 21.14 1.49 27.62
C ASP A 242 19.61 1.30 27.79
N PHE A 243 18.83 2.37 27.60
CA PHE A 243 17.37 2.31 27.68
C PHE A 243 16.81 1.27 26.68
N PRO A 244 15.99 0.30 27.14
CA PRO A 244 15.71 -0.93 26.38
C PRO A 244 14.62 -0.81 25.31
N PHE A 245 13.99 0.36 25.15
CA PHE A 245 12.92 0.55 24.16
C PHE A 245 13.34 1.53 23.06
N ASP A 246 13.09 1.13 21.82
CA ASP A 246 13.17 2.03 20.66
C ASP A 246 12.11 3.13 20.79
N PRO A 247 12.48 4.42 20.81
CA PRO A 247 11.53 5.53 20.86
C PRO A 247 10.43 5.49 19.80
N THR A 248 10.68 4.82 18.69
CA THR A 248 9.76 4.70 17.57
C THR A 248 8.91 3.42 17.57
N PHE A 249 8.94 2.59 18.62
CA PHE A 249 8.28 1.26 18.61
C PHE A 249 6.76 1.32 18.30
N LEU A 250 6.05 2.33 18.81
CA LEU A 250 4.62 2.51 18.52
C LEU A 250 4.32 3.00 17.09
N ARG A 251 5.34 3.39 16.33
CA ARG A 251 5.22 3.72 14.89
C ARG A 251 5.00 2.47 14.04
N GLU A 252 5.37 1.29 14.53
CA GLU A 252 5.28 0.07 13.72
C GLU A 252 3.85 -0.21 13.25
N MET A 253 3.73 -0.73 12.02
CA MET A 253 2.44 -0.84 11.33
C MET A 253 1.42 -1.69 12.09
N ASN A 254 1.92 -2.60 12.91
CA ASN A 254 1.15 -3.54 13.70
C ASN A 254 0.99 -3.13 15.17
N SER A 255 1.54 -2.00 15.61
CA SER A 255 1.22 -1.48 16.94
C SER A 255 -0.29 -1.20 17.05
N LEU A 256 -0.87 -1.41 18.22
CA LEU A 256 -2.29 -1.23 18.46
C LEU A 256 -2.74 0.22 18.21
N PRO A 257 -2.00 1.26 18.66
CA PRO A 257 -2.33 2.63 18.30
C PRO A 257 -2.28 2.88 16.78
N MET A 258 -1.29 2.33 16.06
CA MET A 258 -1.16 2.50 14.61
C MET A 258 -2.29 1.80 13.85
N PHE A 259 -2.69 0.61 14.31
CA PHE A 259 -3.84 -0.11 13.78
C PHE A 259 -5.15 0.67 13.97
N ILE A 260 -5.44 1.15 15.18
CA ILE A 260 -6.62 1.96 15.48
C ILE A 260 -6.62 3.26 14.66
N CYS A 261 -5.48 3.92 14.55
CA CYS A 261 -5.25 5.10 13.72
C CYS A 261 -5.60 4.82 12.24
N SER A 262 -5.12 3.70 11.71
CA SER A 262 -5.36 3.28 10.32
C SER A 262 -6.84 2.99 10.04
N ILE A 263 -7.51 2.24 10.92
CA ILE A 263 -8.93 1.89 10.76
C ILE A 263 -9.83 3.12 10.86
N SER A 264 -9.58 4.00 11.84
CA SER A 264 -10.37 5.22 12.03
C SER A 264 -10.22 6.18 10.85
N LEU A 265 -9.01 6.37 10.32
CA LEU A 265 -8.77 7.16 9.11
C LEU A 265 -9.47 6.56 7.88
N PHE A 266 -9.33 5.25 7.68
CA PHE A 266 -10.00 4.55 6.57
C PHE A 266 -11.52 4.70 6.63
N LEU A 267 -12.13 4.48 7.80
CA LEU A 267 -13.58 4.64 8.00
C LEU A 267 -14.04 6.09 7.84
N TYR A 268 -13.23 7.06 8.26
CA TYR A 268 -13.52 8.48 8.05
C TYR A 268 -13.62 8.78 6.55
N PHE A 269 -12.65 8.34 5.75
CA PHE A 269 -12.67 8.52 4.30
C PHE A 269 -13.80 7.72 3.63
N LYS A 270 -14.08 6.48 4.06
CA LYS A 270 -15.22 5.67 3.58
C LYS A 270 -16.54 6.45 3.67
N LYS A 271 -16.74 7.23 4.74
CA LYS A 271 -17.95 8.02 4.99
C LYS A 271 -18.03 9.35 4.23
N LEU A 272 -16.98 9.77 3.51
CA LEU A 272 -17.04 10.97 2.68
C LEU A 272 -17.86 10.70 1.43
N ASP A 273 -18.89 11.51 1.17
CA ASP A 273 -19.56 11.48 -0.12
C ASP A 273 -18.84 12.40 -1.11
N MET A 274 -18.15 11.79 -2.08
CA MET A 274 -17.36 12.50 -3.09
C MET A 274 -17.69 12.07 -4.52
N GLY A 275 -18.56 11.08 -4.71
CA GLY A 275 -18.83 10.48 -6.01
C GLY A 275 -17.56 9.98 -6.73
N SER A 276 -17.55 10.10 -8.05
CA SER A 276 -16.41 9.77 -8.93
C SER A 276 -15.87 11.03 -9.58
N LYS A 277 -14.69 11.48 -9.15
CA LYS A 277 -13.94 12.64 -9.67
C LYS A 277 -12.74 12.17 -10.47
N LYS A 278 -12.73 12.48 -11.78
CA LYS A 278 -11.72 12.03 -12.74
C LYS A 278 -10.28 12.42 -12.33
N ILE A 279 -10.08 13.65 -11.85
CA ILE A 279 -8.75 14.15 -11.43
C ILE A 279 -8.19 13.29 -10.29
N ILE A 280 -8.97 13.07 -9.24
CA ILE A 280 -8.55 12.25 -8.08
C ILE A 280 -8.26 10.82 -8.53
N ASN A 281 -9.13 10.24 -9.36
CA ASN A 281 -8.96 8.87 -9.84
C ASN A 281 -7.72 8.72 -10.72
N ASN A 282 -7.41 9.73 -11.54
CA ASN A 282 -6.21 9.76 -12.38
C ASN A 282 -4.93 9.88 -11.54
N ILE A 283 -4.89 10.82 -10.60
CA ILE A 283 -3.73 10.98 -9.70
C ILE A 283 -3.56 9.70 -8.85
N SER A 284 -4.64 9.16 -8.32
CA SER A 284 -4.57 7.92 -7.54
C SER A 284 -4.08 6.72 -8.36
N SER A 285 -4.22 6.74 -9.69
CA SER A 285 -3.73 5.64 -10.52
C SER A 285 -2.20 5.57 -10.61
N THR A 286 -1.49 6.64 -10.26
CA THR A 286 -0.02 6.70 -10.31
C THR A 286 0.65 6.30 -8.99
N THR A 287 -0.08 6.17 -7.89
CA THR A 287 0.51 6.06 -6.53
C THR A 287 1.42 4.86 -6.36
N PHE A 288 1.11 3.73 -7.01
CA PHE A 288 1.97 2.54 -6.95
C PHE A 288 3.29 2.74 -7.73
N GLY A 289 3.23 3.41 -8.89
CA GLY A 289 4.44 3.77 -9.64
C GLY A 289 5.31 4.78 -8.88
N ILE A 290 4.66 5.75 -8.22
CA ILE A 290 5.37 6.70 -7.34
C ILE A 290 6.20 5.95 -6.30
N TYR A 291 5.61 4.98 -5.60
CA TYR A 291 6.33 4.11 -4.65
C TYR A 291 7.53 3.42 -5.30
N LEU A 292 7.35 2.78 -6.46
CA LEU A 292 8.42 2.04 -7.13
C LEU A 292 9.59 2.91 -7.61
N ILE A 293 9.35 4.20 -7.86
CA ILE A 293 10.38 5.16 -8.28
C ILE A 293 11.19 5.63 -7.07
N HIS A 294 10.55 6.34 -6.12
CA HIS A 294 11.28 7.03 -5.05
C HIS A 294 11.85 6.08 -3.99
N ASP A 295 11.25 4.89 -3.84
CA ASP A 295 11.65 3.89 -2.86
C ASP A 295 12.47 2.74 -3.46
N ASN A 296 12.98 2.88 -4.69
CA ASN A 296 13.93 1.90 -5.23
C ASN A 296 15.26 2.00 -4.47
N ASN A 297 15.86 0.86 -4.12
CA ASN A 297 17.13 0.80 -3.37
C ASN A 297 18.27 1.64 -3.98
N LEU A 298 18.37 1.75 -5.30
CA LEU A 298 19.36 2.58 -5.99
C LEU A 298 19.00 4.06 -5.94
N VAL A 299 17.71 4.38 -5.97
CA VAL A 299 17.20 5.76 -5.97
C VAL A 299 17.25 6.36 -4.57
N ARG A 300 17.02 5.59 -3.50
CA ARG A 300 16.91 6.12 -2.12
C ARG A 300 18.07 7.02 -1.74
N SER A 301 19.30 6.49 -1.69
CA SER A 301 20.48 7.28 -1.30
C SER A 301 20.73 8.43 -2.28
N TYR A 302 20.62 8.17 -3.58
CA TYR A 302 20.83 9.20 -4.61
C TYR A 302 19.83 10.36 -4.50
N LEU A 303 18.56 10.07 -4.29
CA LEU A 303 17.50 11.07 -4.18
C LEU A 303 17.61 11.87 -2.89
N TRP A 304 17.68 11.20 -1.74
CA TRP A 304 17.55 11.84 -0.43
C TRP A 304 18.86 12.45 0.06
N GLU A 305 20.00 11.83 -0.24
CA GLU A 305 21.31 12.28 0.24
C GLU A 305 22.04 13.14 -0.80
N HIS A 306 22.00 12.79 -2.09
CA HIS A 306 22.76 13.53 -3.12
C HIS A 306 21.96 14.66 -3.79
N ILE A 307 20.71 14.41 -4.21
CA ILE A 307 19.87 15.41 -4.87
C ILE A 307 19.27 16.37 -3.82
N ALA A 308 18.53 15.83 -2.85
CA ALA A 308 17.84 16.64 -1.84
C ALA A 308 18.78 17.11 -0.73
N LYS A 309 19.91 16.41 -0.50
CA LYS A 309 20.89 16.75 0.55
C LYS A 309 20.25 16.93 1.92
N ASN A 310 19.32 16.03 2.27
CA ASN A 310 18.51 16.10 3.48
C ASN A 310 19.35 16.45 4.73
N ASN A 311 20.43 15.69 4.98
CA ASN A 311 21.31 15.91 6.13
C ASN A 311 21.89 17.33 6.24
N SER A 312 22.18 17.98 5.10
CA SER A 312 22.71 19.37 5.11
C SER A 312 21.73 20.40 5.67
N PHE A 313 20.42 20.07 5.70
CA PHE A 313 19.39 20.91 6.29
C PHE A 313 19.09 20.56 7.75
N TYR A 314 19.70 19.52 8.33
CA TYR A 314 19.36 19.06 9.68
C TYR A 314 19.54 20.16 10.75
N ASN A 315 20.62 20.94 10.70
CA ASN A 315 20.86 22.05 11.64
C ASN A 315 20.29 23.39 11.15
N SER A 316 19.57 23.40 10.03
CA SER A 316 19.00 24.60 9.43
C SER A 316 17.60 24.88 9.98
N ARG A 317 17.28 26.15 10.23
CA ARG A 317 15.89 26.60 10.51
C ARG A 317 14.92 26.34 9.35
N TRP A 318 15.46 26.06 8.15
CA TRP A 318 14.68 25.81 6.94
C TRP A 318 14.31 24.33 6.76
N LEU A 319 14.64 23.44 7.70
CA LEU A 319 14.39 22.00 7.59
C LEU A 319 12.92 21.67 7.27
N SER A 320 11.97 22.31 7.97
CA SER A 320 10.53 22.07 7.75
C SER A 320 10.09 22.49 6.34
N LEU A 321 10.57 23.65 5.86
CA LEU A 321 10.26 24.14 4.53
C LEU A 321 10.88 23.23 3.47
N HIS A 322 12.15 22.85 3.67
CA HIS A 322 12.85 21.90 2.81
C HIS A 322 12.08 20.58 2.71
N ALA A 323 11.64 20.00 3.82
CA ALA A 323 10.85 18.77 3.83
C ALA A 323 9.57 18.91 3.00
N ILE A 324 8.78 19.96 3.23
CA ILE A 324 7.51 20.19 2.51
C ILE A 324 7.76 20.32 1.00
N VAL A 325 8.75 21.12 0.60
CA VAL A 325 9.09 21.34 -0.81
C VAL A 325 9.59 20.04 -1.45
N THR A 326 10.53 19.35 -0.82
CA THR A 326 11.14 18.12 -1.34
C THR A 326 10.11 16.99 -1.47
N ILE A 327 9.28 16.76 -0.44
CA ILE A 327 8.20 15.76 -0.50
C ILE A 327 7.22 16.06 -1.64
N SER A 328 6.84 17.34 -1.80
CA SER A 328 5.94 17.76 -2.87
C SER A 328 6.57 17.56 -4.24
N LEU A 329 7.82 17.95 -4.43
CA LEU A 329 8.56 17.76 -5.68
C LEU A 329 8.68 16.27 -6.05
N VAL A 330 9.07 15.43 -5.09
CA VAL A 330 9.15 13.97 -5.30
C VAL A 330 7.80 13.40 -5.72
N PHE A 331 6.71 13.79 -5.05
CA PHE A 331 5.36 13.38 -5.42
C PHE A 331 5.02 13.77 -6.87
N PHE A 332 5.17 15.05 -7.24
CA PHE A 332 4.79 15.53 -8.56
C PHE A 332 5.68 14.97 -9.68
N ILE A 333 7.00 14.89 -9.49
CA ILE A 333 7.93 14.36 -10.48
C ILE A 333 7.65 12.86 -10.72
N CYS A 334 7.53 12.07 -9.65
CA CYS A 334 7.22 10.64 -9.79
C CYS A 334 5.83 10.41 -10.40
N MET A 335 4.84 11.26 -10.06
CA MET A 335 3.51 11.20 -10.67
C MET A 335 3.56 11.43 -12.18
N ILE A 336 4.37 12.41 -12.64
CA ILE A 336 4.54 12.70 -14.07
C ILE A 336 5.23 11.51 -14.77
N ILE A 337 6.32 11.00 -14.22
CA ILE A 337 7.06 9.85 -14.77
C ILE A 337 6.13 8.64 -14.92
N GLU A 338 5.36 8.32 -13.87
CA GLU A 338 4.40 7.22 -13.92
C GLU A 338 3.26 7.49 -14.92
N GLY A 339 2.77 8.72 -15.01
CA GLY A 339 1.79 9.12 -16.01
C GLY A 339 2.29 8.89 -17.45
N VAL A 340 3.57 9.20 -17.72
CA VAL A 340 4.22 8.92 -19.01
C VAL A 340 4.29 7.41 -19.24
N ARG A 341 4.79 6.61 -18.29
CA ARG A 341 4.85 5.15 -18.42
C ARG A 341 3.48 4.54 -18.70
N ILE A 342 2.44 4.95 -17.97
CA ILE A 342 1.07 4.44 -18.18
C ILE A 342 0.62 4.68 -19.63
N ASN A 343 0.83 5.90 -20.15
CA ASN A 343 0.30 6.28 -21.45
C ASN A 343 1.10 5.72 -22.62
N PHE A 344 2.43 5.67 -22.52
CA PHE A 344 3.32 5.31 -23.63
C PHE A 344 3.82 3.87 -23.58
N ILE A 345 3.77 3.20 -22.43
CA ILE A 345 4.29 1.83 -22.27
C ILE A 345 3.16 0.88 -21.90
N GLU A 346 2.44 1.14 -20.79
CA GLU A 346 1.42 0.21 -20.33
C GLU A 346 0.25 0.11 -21.31
N LYS A 347 -0.38 1.23 -21.69
CA LYS A 347 -1.56 1.19 -22.57
C LYS A 347 -1.27 0.50 -23.91
N PRO A 348 -0.17 0.79 -24.63
CA PRO A 348 0.18 0.06 -25.85
C PRO A 348 0.43 -1.43 -25.62
N ALA A 349 1.20 -1.80 -24.58
CA ALA A 349 1.45 -3.20 -24.25
C ALA A 349 0.16 -3.97 -23.95
N MET A 350 -0.78 -3.35 -23.23
CA MET A 350 -2.07 -3.97 -22.93
C MET A 350 -2.98 -4.11 -24.15
N LYS A 351 -2.93 -3.16 -25.10
CA LYS A 351 -3.64 -3.30 -26.37
C LYS A 351 -3.12 -4.49 -27.18
N PHE A 352 -1.81 -4.70 -27.18
CA PHE A 352 -1.20 -5.87 -27.84
C PHE A 352 -1.62 -7.18 -27.16
N TRP A 353 -1.55 -7.23 -25.83
CA TRP A 353 -2.01 -8.37 -25.02
C TRP A 353 -3.47 -8.74 -25.33
N ASP A 354 -4.36 -7.75 -25.38
CA ASP A 354 -5.78 -7.98 -25.67
C ASP A 354 -6.00 -8.59 -27.06
N LYS A 355 -5.29 -8.07 -28.08
CA LYS A 355 -5.31 -8.64 -29.44
C LYS A 355 -4.79 -10.07 -29.48
N GLU A 356 -3.71 -10.37 -28.77
CA GLU A 356 -3.11 -11.71 -28.78
C GLU A 356 -4.03 -12.73 -28.10
N ILE A 357 -4.66 -12.38 -26.98
CA ILE A 357 -5.66 -13.23 -26.32
C ILE A 357 -6.85 -13.46 -27.24
N GLU A 358 -7.40 -12.40 -27.84
CA GLU A 358 -8.52 -12.50 -28.78
C GLU A 358 -8.18 -13.43 -29.95
N SER A 359 -6.98 -13.31 -30.53
CA SER A 359 -6.50 -14.20 -31.60
C SER A 359 -6.39 -15.66 -31.17
N LYS A 360 -5.92 -15.93 -29.94
CA LYS A 360 -5.83 -17.28 -29.38
C LYS A 360 -7.21 -17.89 -29.12
N PHE A 361 -8.17 -17.09 -28.68
CA PHE A 361 -9.57 -17.54 -28.51
C PHE A 361 -10.23 -17.82 -29.87
N LEU A 362 -10.07 -16.94 -30.86
CA LEU A 362 -10.59 -17.14 -32.20
C LEU A 362 -9.96 -18.34 -32.91
N ASN A 363 -8.65 -18.57 -32.75
CA ASN A 363 -8.00 -19.76 -33.30
C ASN A 363 -8.44 -21.04 -32.60
N LYS A 364 -8.69 -20.99 -31.28
CA LYS A 364 -9.22 -22.14 -30.55
C LYS A 364 -10.65 -22.46 -30.99
N SER A 365 -11.54 -21.48 -31.16
CA SER A 365 -12.90 -21.72 -31.66
C SER A 365 -12.90 -22.26 -33.09
N ARG A 366 -12.04 -21.76 -33.97
CA ARG A 366 -11.87 -22.27 -35.34
C ARG A 366 -11.43 -23.74 -35.34
N ASN A 367 -10.44 -24.10 -34.53
CA ASN A 367 -9.98 -25.49 -34.39
C ASN A 367 -11.05 -26.45 -33.83
N TYR A 368 -12.01 -25.96 -33.04
CA TYR A 368 -13.15 -26.77 -32.59
C TYR A 368 -14.19 -26.97 -33.70
N ILE A 369 -14.48 -25.92 -34.47
CA ILE A 369 -15.39 -25.99 -35.63
C ILE A 369 -14.82 -26.93 -36.69
N ASP A 370 -13.53 -26.79 -37.02
CA ASP A 370 -12.88 -27.61 -38.05
C ASP A 370 -12.79 -29.09 -37.63
N ARG A 371 -12.58 -29.38 -36.34
CA ARG A 371 -12.65 -30.76 -35.81
C ARG A 371 -14.06 -31.35 -35.88
N ALA A 372 -15.09 -30.58 -35.50
CA ALA A 372 -16.48 -31.03 -35.58
C ALA A 372 -16.91 -31.29 -37.03
N PHE A 373 -16.45 -30.46 -37.98
CA PHE A 373 -16.69 -30.68 -39.41
C PHE A 373 -15.94 -31.90 -39.95
N SER A 374 -14.68 -32.11 -39.57
CA SER A 374 -13.91 -33.26 -40.03
C SER A 374 -14.45 -34.62 -39.54
N GLN A 375 -15.04 -34.66 -38.34
CA GLN A 375 -15.70 -35.87 -37.80
C GLN A 375 -17.05 -36.17 -38.47
N HIS A 376 -17.70 -35.17 -39.07
CA HIS A 376 -18.96 -35.34 -39.81
C HIS A 376 -18.77 -35.77 -41.27
N ILE A 377 -17.56 -35.64 -41.82
CA ILE A 377 -17.24 -36.04 -43.20
C ILE A 377 -16.60 -37.44 -43.24
N SER A 378 -16.16 -37.98 -42.10
CA SER A 378 -15.53 -39.30 -41.98
C SER A 378 -16.45 -40.43 -41.51
N ASN A 379 -17.76 -40.19 -41.40
CA ASN A 379 -18.81 -41.19 -41.17
C ASN A 379 -19.79 -41.13 -42.35
#